data_AF-A0A4Q9KX87-F1
#
_entry.id   AF-A0A4Q9KX87-F1
#
_cell.length_a   1.000
_cell.length_b   1.000
_cell.length_c   1.000
_cell.angle_alpha   90.00
_cell.angle_beta   90.00
_cell.angle_gamma   90.00
#
_symmetry.space_group_name_H-M   'P 1'
#
loop_
_entity.id
_entity.type
_entity.pdbx_description
1 polymer ?
#
loop_
_entity_poly.entity_id
_entity_poly.type
_entity_poly.pdbx_seq_one_letter_code
_entity_poly.pdbx_strand_id
1 'polypeptide(L)' 'MSKKIDRGILQGDSLSPLLFVLCMDPLSRKLNEKYTKVTVQTDAESHSTNHLLFIDDLKLLAKDSSTLSAMTDEAKEFLE' A
#
# COMPACT_ATOMS: atom_id res chain seq x y z
N MET A 1 -28.94 21.26 1.96
CA MET A 1 -28.03 21.37 0.79
C MET A 1 -27.24 20.09 0.66
N SER A 2 -27.48 19.30 -0.38
CA SER A 2 -26.68 18.11 -0.67
C SER A 2 -25.35 18.55 -1.28
N LYS A 3 -24.23 18.39 -0.55
CA LYS A 3 -22.90 18.55 -1.15
C LYS A 3 -22.67 17.37 -2.08
N LYS A 4 -22.57 17.62 -3.39
CA LYS A 4 -22.20 16.59 -4.36
C LYS A 4 -20.70 16.34 -4.24
N ILE A 5 -20.33 15.10 -3.92
CA ILE A 5 -18.94 14.66 -3.86
C ILE A 5 -18.64 13.98 -5.19
N ASP A 6 -17.82 14.61 -6.04
CA ASP A 6 -17.44 14.04 -7.34
C ASP A 6 -16.23 13.08 -7.21
N ARG A 7 -15.35 13.28 -6.23
CA ARG A 7 -14.23 12.39 -5.88
C ARG A 7 -13.91 12.44 -4.37
N GLY A 8 -13.38 11.34 -3.85
CA GLY A 8 -12.92 11.22 -2.46
C GLY A 8 -13.87 10.42 -1.57
N ILE A 9 -13.41 10.16 -0.35
CA ILE A 9 -14.13 9.40 0.69
C ILE A 9 -14.36 10.33 1.89
N LEU A 10 -15.50 10.18 2.57
CA LEU A 10 -15.90 11.08 3.65
C LEU A 10 -15.03 10.91 4.91
N GLN A 11 -14.31 11.94 5.33
CA GLN A 11 -13.55 11.89 6.58
C GLN A 11 -14.48 11.84 7.80
N GLY A 12 -14.09 11.09 8.83
CA GLY A 12 -14.88 10.91 10.06
C GLY A 12 -15.98 9.85 9.96
N ASP A 13 -16.23 9.29 8.77
CA ASP A 13 -17.08 8.12 8.61
C ASP A 13 -16.30 6.84 8.92
N SER A 14 -16.95 5.91 9.63
CA SER A 14 -16.32 4.67 10.11
C SER A 14 -15.94 3.70 8.99
N LEU A 15 -16.56 3.78 7.81
CA LEU A 15 -16.28 2.91 6.68
C LEU A 15 -15.14 3.44 5.79
N SER A 16 -14.82 4.73 5.90
CA SER A 16 -13.84 5.37 5.03
C SER A 16 -12.44 4.75 5.07
N PRO A 17 -11.89 4.35 6.24
CA PRO A 17 -10.60 3.67 6.27
C PRO A 17 -10.61 2.32 5.54
N LEU A 18 -11.71 1.56 5.67
CA LEU A 18 -11.83 0.27 4.99
C LEU A 18 -11.91 0.46 3.47
N LEU A 19 -12.71 1.42 3.01
CA LEU A 19 -12.82 1.74 1.59
C LEU A 19 -11.47 2.18 1.01
N PHE A 20 -10.68 2.96 1.76
CA PHE A 20 -9.33 3.34 1.36
C PHE A 20 -8.43 2.12 1.15
N VAL A 21 -8.40 1.21 2.14
CA VAL A 21 -7.57 -0.01 2.05
C VAL A 21 -8.01 -0.91 0.91
N LEU A 22 -9.32 -1.03 0.65
CA LEU A 22 -9.84 -1.80 -0.50
C LEU A 22 -9.39 -1.21 -1.85
N CYS A 23 -9.32 0.11 -1.97
CA CYS A 23 -8.79 0.76 -3.18
C CYS A 23 -7.28 0.49 -3.39
N MET A 24 -6.54 0.25 -2.31
CA MET A 24 -5.10 0.00 -2.34
C MET A 24 -4.73 -1.49 -2.48
N ASP A 25 -5.68 -2.41 -2.30
CA ASP A 25 -5.46 -3.86 -2.42
C ASP A 25 -4.93 -4.30 -3.81
N PRO A 26 -5.37 -3.74 -4.96
CA PRO A 26 -4.78 -4.06 -6.25
C PRO A 26 -3.28 -3.72 -6.33
N LEU A 27 -2.85 -2.60 -5.75
CA LEU A 27 -1.42 -2.25 -5.66
C LEU A 27 -0.68 -3.28 -4.81
N SER A 28 -1.23 -3.67 -3.67
CA SER A 28 -0.64 -4.70 -2.80
C SER A 28 -0.42 -6.03 -3.54
N ARG A 29 -1.42 -6.48 -4.31
CA ARG A 29 -1.31 -7.70 -5.14
C ARG A 29 -0.24 -7.56 -6.22
N LYS A 30 -0.23 -6.44 -6.96
CA LYS A 30 0.77 -6.15 -8.00
C LYS A 30 2.19 -6.18 -7.43
N LEU A 31 2.39 -5.57 -6.26
CA LEU A 31 3.68 -5.59 -5.57
C LEU A 31 4.09 -7.01 -5.16
N ASN A 32 3.17 -7.80 -4.60
CA ASN A 32 3.42 -9.18 -4.18
C ASN A 32 3.72 -10.14 -5.34
N GLU A 33 3.10 -9.93 -6.50
CA GLU A 33 3.31 -10.75 -7.70
C GLU A 33 4.66 -10.47 -8.36
N LYS A 34 5.07 -9.19 -8.40
CA LYS A 34 6.24 -8.75 -9.18
C LYS A 34 7.55 -8.72 -8.38
N TYR A 35 7.50 -8.47 -7.08
CA TYR A 35 8.71 -8.20 -6.28
C TYR A 35 8.91 -9.21 -5.15
N THR A 36 10.16 -9.59 -4.93
CA THR A 36 10.53 -10.53 -3.87
C THR A 36 10.29 -9.93 -2.49
N LYS A 37 9.75 -10.72 -1.56
CA LYS A 37 9.52 -10.32 -0.17
C LYS A 37 10.83 -10.23 0.63
N VAL A 38 10.88 -9.30 1.56
CA VAL A 38 11.94 -9.18 2.57
C VAL A 38 11.46 -9.85 3.85
N THR A 39 12.32 -10.67 4.43
CA THR A 39 12.05 -11.32 5.71
C THR A 39 12.51 -10.40 6.84
N VAL A 40 11.56 -10.00 7.70
CA VAL A 40 11.78 -9.28 8.95
C VAL A 40 11.71 -10.29 10.08
N GLN A 41 12.74 -10.32 10.92
CA GLN A 41 12.74 -11.13 12.14
C GLN A 41 12.44 -10.25 13.34
N THR A 42 11.54 -10.74 14.19
CA THR A 42 11.22 -10.19 15.50
C THR A 42 11.56 -11.24 16.57
N ASP A 43 11.57 -10.84 17.84
CA ASP A 43 11.89 -11.76 18.94
C ASP A 43 10.89 -12.93 19.05
N ALA A 44 9.67 -12.76 18.54
CA ALA A 44 8.61 -13.76 18.58
C ALA A 44 8.46 -14.53 17.26
N GLU A 45 8.55 -13.83 16.11
CA GLU A 45 8.15 -14.38 14.82
C GLU A 45 8.98 -13.81 13.65
N SER A 46 8.94 -14.54 12.52
CA SER A 46 9.50 -14.08 11.25
C SER A 46 8.37 -13.82 10.25
N HIS A 47 8.34 -12.60 9.70
CA HIS A 47 7.36 -12.19 8.70
C HIS A 47 8.05 -11.86 7.38
N SER A 48 7.47 -12.28 6.27
CA SER A 48 7.98 -11.96 4.94
C SER A 48 6.99 -11.07 4.20
N THR A 49 7.42 -9.85 3.84
CA THR A 49 6.63 -8.90 3.05
C THR A 49 7.55 -7.98 2.24
N ASN A 50 7.05 -7.43 1.14
CA ASN A 50 7.75 -6.37 0.38
C ASN A 50 7.15 -4.98 0.63
N HIS A 51 6.04 -4.86 1.36
CA HIS A 51 5.47 -3.58 1.73
C HIS A 51 4.69 -3.64 3.05
N LEU A 52 4.52 -2.47 3.66
CA LEU A 52 3.56 -2.20 4.72
C LEU A 52 2.58 -1.17 4.17
N LEU A 53 1.30 -1.47 4.26
CA LEU A 53 0.22 -0.59 3.82
C LEU A 53 -0.72 -0.39 5.01
N PHE A 54 -0.83 0.84 5.47
CA PHE A 54 -1.69 1.19 6.59
C PHE A 54 -2.42 2.49 6.31
N ILE A 55 -3.71 2.38 5.94
CA ILE A 55 -4.52 3.53 5.49
C ILE A 55 -3.73 4.27 4.40
N ASP A 56 -3.38 5.54 4.60
CA ASP A 56 -2.69 6.41 3.66
C ASP A 56 -1.17 6.22 3.63
N ASP A 57 -0.61 5.47 4.57
CA ASP A 57 0.83 5.18 4.62
C ASP A 57 1.20 3.92 3.81
N LEU A 58 2.10 4.09 2.84
CA LEU A 58 2.75 3.01 2.11
C LEU A 58 4.26 3.04 2.36
N LYS A 59 4.81 1.95 2.89
CA LYS A 59 6.25 1.74 3.03
C LYS A 59 6.69 0.52 2.25
N LEU A 60 7.67 0.72 1.36
CA LEU A 60 8.23 -0.34 0.50
C LEU A 60 9.52 -0.90 1.11
N LEU A 61 9.72 -2.21 0.97
CA LEU A 61 10.86 -2.94 1.48
C LEU A 61 11.48 -3.75 0.33
N ALA A 62 12.77 -3.53 0.09
CA ALA A 62 13.55 -4.28 -0.87
C ALA A 62 14.98 -4.49 -0.35
N LYS A 63 15.70 -5.48 -0.90
CA LYS A 63 17.09 -5.76 -0.52
C LYS A 63 18.09 -4.81 -1.17
N ASP A 64 17.74 -4.22 -2.31
CA ASP A 64 18.60 -3.37 -3.11
C ASP A 64 17.85 -2.11 -3.58
N SER A 65 18.61 -1.06 -3.85
CA SER A 65 18.08 0.25 -4.23
C SER A 65 17.40 0.25 -5.60
N SER A 66 17.86 -0.57 -6.55
CA SER A 66 17.25 -0.68 -7.88
C SER A 66 15.84 -1.24 -7.81
N THR A 67 15.64 -2.33 -7.06
CA THR A 67 14.33 -2.91 -6.81
C THR A 67 13.43 -1.92 -6.09
N LEU A 68 13.94 -1.22 -5.06
CA LEU A 68 13.18 -0.20 -4.34
C LEU A 68 12.72 0.95 -5.25
N SER A 69 13.59 1.41 -6.15
CA SER A 69 13.25 2.43 -7.14
C SER A 69 12.14 1.95 -8.07
N ALA A 70 12.28 0.74 -8.63
CA ALA A 70 11.28 0.16 -9.52
C ALA A 70 9.92 -0.02 -8.83
N MET A 71 9.90 -0.45 -7.56
CA MET A 71 8.67 -0.54 -6.77
C MET A 71 8.04 0.84 -6.53
N THR A 72 8.87 1.87 -6.34
CA THR A 72 8.40 3.25 -6.13
C THR A 72 7.77 3.80 -7.39
N ASP A 73 8.38 3.57 -8.56
CA ASP A 73 7.84 4.03 -9.85
C ASP A 73 6.51 3.33 -10.17
N GLU A 74 6.42 2.03 -9.90
CA GLU A 74 5.18 1.25 -10.03
C GLU A 74 4.06 1.78 -9.12
N ALA A 75 4.39 2.12 -7.86
CA ALA A 75 3.43 2.68 -6.93
C ALA A 75 2.97 4.08 -7.36
N LYS A 76 3.86 4.91 -7.92
CA LYS A 76 3.50 6.22 -8.48
C LYS A 76 2.56 6.07 -9.68
N GLU A 77 2.89 5.22 -10.64
CA GLU A 77 2.06 4.98 -11.83
C GLU A 77 0.66 4.48 -11.45
N PHE A 78 0.54 3.67 -10.38
CA PHE A 78 -0.76 3.21 -9.89
C PHE A 78 -1.60 4.32 -9.24
N LEU A 79 -0.95 5.27 -8.57
CA LEU A 79 -1.61 6.32 -7.77
C LEU A 79 -1.92 7.59 -8.56
N GLU A 80 -1.28 7.80 -9.71
CA GLU A 80 -1.56 8.87 -10.68
C GLU A 80 -2.86 8.64 -11.45
#